data_AF-A0A3B9A1P8-F1
#
_entry.id   AF-A0A3B9A1P8-F1
#
_cell.length_a   1.000
_cell.length_b   1.000
_cell.length_c   1.000
_cell.angle_alpha   90.00
_cell.angle_beta   90.00
_cell.angle_gamma   90.00
#
_symmetry.space_group_name_H-M   'P 1'
#
loop_
_entity.id
_entity.type
_entity.pdbx_description
1 polymer ?
#
loop_
_entity_poly.entity_id
_entity_poly.type
_entity_poly.pdbx_seq_one_letter_code
_entity_poly.pdbx_strand_id
1 'polypeptide(L)'
;MTATGENFDVVVIGGGIVGTATALALTATHPGLKLALLEKEAHLACHQTGHNSGVIHSGLYYKPGSLKAQNCTAGRDALYAFCAEHAIPHQRCGKVVVATRDEELPALDELHRRGLANGLDGLVRLDGADLRAHEPHVAGIAGLFVPQTGIVD
;
A
#
# COMPACT_ATOMS: atom_id res chain seq x y z
N MET A 1 1.01 -14.54 -46.29
CA MET A 1 1.60 -13.53 -45.40
C MET A 1 2.24 -14.27 -44.23
N THR A 2 3.56 -14.29 -44.20
CA THR A 2 4.37 -14.98 -43.19
C THR A 2 4.25 -14.23 -41.87
N ALA A 3 3.92 -14.93 -40.78
CA ALA A 3 3.98 -14.36 -39.44
C ALA A 3 5.42 -13.94 -39.13
N THR A 4 5.71 -12.65 -39.25
CA THR A 4 6.90 -12.02 -38.67
C THR A 4 6.59 -11.75 -37.20
N GLY A 5 6.38 -12.80 -36.41
CA GLY A 5 6.14 -12.65 -34.98
C GLY A 5 7.47 -12.44 -34.27
N GLU A 6 7.66 -11.31 -33.59
CA GLU A 6 8.72 -11.18 -32.62
C GLU A 6 8.51 -12.23 -31.52
N ASN A 7 9.51 -13.09 -31.28
CA ASN A 7 9.46 -14.05 -30.18
C ASN A 7 9.75 -13.32 -28.86
N PHE A 8 8.85 -13.46 -27.89
CA PHE A 8 9.01 -12.99 -26.52
C PHE A 8 9.34 -14.17 -25.59
N ASP A 9 10.21 -13.93 -24.61
CA ASP A 9 10.56 -14.90 -23.57
C ASP A 9 9.49 -14.94 -22.48
N VAL A 10 8.89 -13.78 -22.16
CA VAL A 10 7.87 -13.62 -21.14
C VAL A 10 6.75 -12.73 -21.64
N VAL A 11 5.50 -13.10 -21.34
CA VAL A 11 4.33 -12.26 -21.56
C VAL A 11 3.64 -12.00 -20.23
N VAL A 12 3.49 -10.72 -19.87
CA VAL A 12 2.71 -10.26 -18.72
C VAL A 12 1.32 -9.85 -19.21
N ILE A 13 0.27 -10.42 -18.64
CA ILE A 13 -1.12 -10.12 -19.00
C ILE A 13 -1.74 -9.24 -17.91
N GLY A 14 -2.10 -8.01 -18.27
CA GLY A 14 -2.70 -6.99 -17.41
C GLY A 14 -1.76 -5.81 -17.17
N GLY A 15 -2.19 -4.61 -17.57
CA GLY A 15 -1.51 -3.33 -17.40
C GLY A 15 -1.90 -2.56 -16.14
N GLY A 16 -2.27 -3.28 -15.07
CA GLY A 16 -2.41 -2.72 -13.72
C GLY A 16 -1.07 -2.72 -12.97
N ILE A 17 -1.06 -2.16 -11.76
CA ILE A 17 0.16 -1.97 -10.95
C ILE A 17 0.95 -3.26 -10.72
N VAL A 18 0.28 -4.39 -10.53
CA VAL A 18 0.95 -5.69 -10.33
C VAL A 18 1.66 -6.12 -11.61
N GLY A 19 1.03 -5.97 -12.78
CA GLY A 19 1.62 -6.35 -14.06
C GLY A 19 2.78 -5.44 -14.46
N THR A 20 2.60 -4.13 -14.32
CA THR A 20 3.68 -3.16 -14.64
C THR A 20 4.86 -3.29 -13.67
N ALA A 21 4.62 -3.46 -12.37
CA ALA A 21 5.69 -3.70 -11.40
C ALA A 21 6.42 -5.03 -11.67
N THR A 22 5.70 -6.07 -12.08
CA THR A 22 6.32 -7.35 -12.47
C THR A 22 7.19 -7.18 -13.71
N ALA A 23 6.71 -6.50 -14.74
CA ALA A 23 7.48 -6.22 -15.95
C ALA A 23 8.73 -5.38 -15.65
N LEU A 24 8.61 -4.36 -14.80
CA LEU A 24 9.73 -3.54 -14.34
C LEU A 24 10.79 -4.39 -13.60
N ALA A 25 10.36 -5.21 -12.65
CA ALA A 25 11.28 -6.05 -11.88
C ALA A 25 12.01 -7.08 -12.76
N LEU A 26 11.30 -7.73 -13.69
CA LEU A 26 11.88 -8.71 -14.60
C LEU A 26 12.90 -8.09 -15.55
N THR A 27 12.58 -6.94 -16.13
CA THR A 27 13.48 -6.23 -17.06
C THR A 27 14.71 -5.66 -16.36
N ALA A 28 14.58 -5.21 -15.12
CA ALA A 28 15.70 -4.74 -14.31
C ALA A 28 16.66 -5.88 -13.90
N THR A 29 16.12 -7.06 -13.57
CA THR A 29 16.92 -8.21 -13.09
C THR A 29 17.49 -9.08 -14.21
N HIS A 30 16.92 -9.03 -15.42
CA HIS A 30 17.36 -9.82 -16.58
C HIS A 30 17.57 -8.93 -17.81
N PRO A 31 18.70 -8.19 -17.89
CA PRO A 31 19.02 -7.37 -19.04
C PRO A 31 19.04 -8.21 -20.33
N GLY A 32 18.19 -7.88 -21.30
CA GLY A 32 18.05 -8.61 -22.56
C GLY A 32 16.85 -9.55 -22.65
N LEU A 33 16.08 -9.71 -21.56
CA LEU A 33 14.81 -10.44 -21.58
C LEU A 33 13.82 -9.76 -22.54
N LYS A 34 13.31 -10.50 -23.53
CA LYS A 34 12.27 -10.02 -24.43
C LYS A 34 10.91 -10.19 -23.77
N LEU A 35 10.36 -9.12 -23.21
CA LEU A 35 9.09 -9.13 -22.51
C LEU A 35 8.02 -8.39 -23.29
N ALA A 36 6.83 -8.98 -23.39
CA ALA A 36 5.61 -8.27 -23.81
C ALA A 36 4.70 -8.04 -22.60
N LEU A 37 4.10 -6.85 -22.51
CA LEU A 37 3.00 -6.57 -21.60
C LEU A 37 1.74 -6.35 -22.44
N LEU A 38 0.69 -7.12 -22.16
CA LEU A 38 -0.58 -7.05 -22.85
C LEU A 38 -1.64 -6.46 -21.93
N GLU A 39 -2.28 -5.38 -22.36
CA GLU A 39 -3.46 -4.79 -21.71
C GLU A 39 -4.61 -4.81 -22.71
N LYS A 40 -5.81 -5.17 -22.25
CA LYS A 40 -7.01 -5.21 -23.10
C LYS A 40 -7.56 -3.82 -23.37
N GLU A 41 -7.33 -2.87 -22.45
CA GLU A 41 -7.77 -1.49 -22.56
C GLU A 41 -6.77 -0.64 -23.37
N ALA A 42 -7.23 0.51 -23.88
CA ALA A 42 -6.39 1.44 -24.62
C ALA A 42 -5.34 2.16 -23.75
N HIS A 43 -5.53 2.16 -22.44
CA HIS A 43 -4.64 2.79 -21.46
C HIS A 43 -4.36 1.83 -20.30
N LEU A 44 -3.21 2.02 -19.64
CA LEU A 44 -2.87 1.29 -18.42
C LEU A 44 -3.77 1.71 -17.25
N ALA A 45 -3.85 0.87 -16.23
CA ALA A 45 -4.53 1.15 -14.96
C ALA A 45 -6.04 1.51 -15.05
N CYS A 46 -6.72 1.31 -16.17
CA CYS A 46 -8.16 1.61 -16.34
C CYS A 46 -9.11 0.90 -15.35
N HIS A 47 -8.66 -0.13 -14.63
CA HIS A 47 -9.49 -0.92 -13.70
C HIS A 47 -9.13 -0.59 -12.24
N GLN A 48 -8.91 -1.61 -11.39
CA GLN A 48 -8.71 -1.44 -9.95
C GLN A 48 -7.52 -0.53 -9.58
N THR A 49 -6.46 -0.51 -10.39
CA THR A 49 -5.30 0.35 -10.14
C THR A 49 -5.62 1.84 -10.26
N GLY A 50 -6.44 2.26 -11.23
CA GLY A 50 -6.86 3.65 -11.37
C GLY A 50 -8.06 4.02 -10.49
N HIS A 51 -8.73 3.03 -9.87
CA HIS A 51 -9.95 3.22 -9.08
C HIS A 51 -9.79 2.66 -7.66
N ASN A 52 -8.80 3.17 -6.92
CA ASN A 52 -8.64 2.89 -5.49
C ASN A 52 -8.32 4.19 -4.72
N SER A 53 -8.18 4.09 -3.40
CA SER A 53 -8.00 5.26 -2.53
C SER A 53 -6.59 5.85 -2.52
N GLY A 54 -5.64 5.26 -3.27
CA GLY A 54 -4.23 5.69 -3.26
C GLY A 54 -3.51 5.44 -1.93
N VAL A 55 -4.09 4.66 -1.01
CA VAL A 55 -3.53 4.50 0.34
C VAL A 55 -2.32 3.58 0.33
N ILE A 56 -1.19 4.12 0.77
CA ILE A 56 -0.02 3.34 1.15
C ILE A 56 -0.28 2.78 2.54
N HIS A 57 -0.80 1.55 2.59
CA HIS A 57 -1.16 0.89 3.83
C HIS A 57 0.07 0.58 4.71
N SER A 58 -0.07 0.80 6.03
CA SER A 58 1.00 0.49 6.98
C SER A 58 1.20 -1.00 7.22
N GLY A 59 0.13 -1.81 7.12
CA GLY A 59 0.13 -3.23 7.50
C GLY A 59 -0.58 -3.53 8.83
N LEU A 60 -1.13 -2.53 9.52
CA LEU A 60 -1.72 -2.63 10.86
C LEU A 60 -2.70 -3.80 11.07
N TYR A 61 -3.58 -4.04 10.11
CA TYR A 61 -4.70 -4.97 10.26
C TYR A 61 -4.31 -6.44 10.00
N TYR A 62 -3.17 -6.68 9.36
CA TYR A 62 -2.82 -7.99 8.84
C TYR A 62 -2.30 -8.91 9.93
N LYS A 63 -2.62 -10.20 9.80
CA LYS A 63 -2.14 -11.23 10.73
C LYS A 63 -0.60 -11.25 10.71
N PRO A 64 0.08 -11.12 11.86
CA PRO A 64 1.53 -11.20 11.92
C PRO A 64 2.08 -12.49 11.32
N GLY A 65 3.19 -12.36 10.58
CA GLY A 65 3.82 -13.45 9.84
C GLY A 65 3.09 -13.91 8.57
N SER A 66 1.94 -13.34 8.22
CA SER A 66 1.28 -13.64 6.95
C SER A 66 2.00 -12.99 5.77
N LEU A 67 1.85 -13.58 4.58
CA LEU A 67 2.36 -12.98 3.34
C LEU A 67 1.83 -11.57 3.11
N LYS A 68 0.58 -11.29 3.52
CA LYS A 68 0.00 -9.95 3.39
C LYS A 68 0.69 -8.94 4.32
N ALA A 69 1.05 -9.35 5.54
CA ALA A 69 1.82 -8.50 6.45
C ALA A 69 3.23 -8.25 5.90
N GLN A 70 3.94 -9.32 5.51
CA GLN A 70 5.30 -9.23 4.97
C GLN A 70 5.37 -8.39 3.70
N ASN A 71 4.51 -8.67 2.71
CA ASN A 71 4.48 -7.95 1.45
C ASN A 71 4.01 -6.50 1.62
N CYS A 72 3.10 -6.22 2.56
CA CYS A 72 2.68 -4.84 2.82
C CYS A 72 3.81 -4.01 3.43
N THR A 73 4.53 -4.54 4.42
CA THR A 73 5.62 -3.81 5.06
C THR A 73 6.75 -3.57 4.06
N ALA A 74 7.24 -4.61 3.40
CA ALA A 74 8.30 -4.48 2.40
C ALA A 74 7.85 -3.61 1.20
N GLY A 75 6.63 -3.82 0.73
CA GLY A 75 6.06 -3.08 -0.41
C GLY A 75 5.81 -1.61 -0.11
N ARG A 76 5.36 -1.26 1.10
CA ARG A 76 5.23 0.14 1.55
C ARG A 76 6.57 0.86 1.47
N ASP A 77 7.61 0.26 2.02
CA ASP A 77 8.93 0.89 2.11
C ASP A 77 9.56 1.04 0.72
N ALA A 78 9.43 0.00 -0.13
CA ALA A 78 9.83 0.05 -1.53
C ALA A 78 9.05 1.12 -2.31
N LEU A 79 7.74 1.25 -2.09
CA LEU A 79 6.91 2.23 -2.78
C LEU A 79 7.27 3.67 -2.38
N TYR A 80 7.50 3.95 -1.10
CA TYR A 80 7.99 5.27 -0.68
C TYR A 80 9.32 5.63 -1.34
N ALA A 81 10.26 4.67 -1.38
CA ALA A 81 11.55 4.88 -2.04
C ALA A 81 11.38 5.14 -3.54
N PHE A 82 10.56 4.33 -4.21
CA PHE A 82 10.24 4.47 -5.64
C PHE A 82 9.60 5.83 -5.94
N CYS A 83 8.62 6.26 -5.15
CA CYS A 83 7.98 7.55 -5.34
C CYS A 83 8.95 8.72 -5.12
N ALA A 84 9.86 8.62 -4.15
CA ALA A 84 10.89 9.63 -3.93
C ALA A 84 11.91 9.68 -5.09
N GLU A 85 12.37 8.53 -5.57
CA GLU A 85 13.31 8.42 -6.69
C GLU A 85 12.74 8.99 -8.00
N HIS A 86 11.47 8.70 -8.28
CA HIS A 86 10.80 9.11 -9.53
C HIS A 86 9.98 10.39 -9.41
N ALA A 87 10.07 11.10 -8.28
CA ALA A 87 9.31 12.33 -8.00
C ALA A 87 7.78 12.15 -8.20
N ILE A 88 7.24 10.99 -7.82
CA ILE A 88 5.80 10.73 -7.83
C ILE A 88 5.17 11.38 -6.59
N PRO A 89 4.10 12.19 -6.75
CA PRO A 89 3.40 12.78 -5.62
C PRO A 89 2.95 11.74 -4.61
N HIS A 90 3.43 11.89 -3.37
CA HIS A 90 3.05 11.03 -2.26
C HIS A 90 3.19 11.78 -0.94
N GLN A 91 2.45 11.35 0.08
CA GLN A 91 2.50 11.95 1.40
C GLN A 91 2.38 10.88 2.48
N ARG A 92 3.33 10.87 3.41
CA ARG A 92 3.24 10.08 4.65
C ARG A 92 2.43 10.85 5.69
N CYS A 93 1.11 10.96 5.45
CA CYS A 93 0.19 11.74 6.27
C CYS A 93 -0.24 11.04 7.58
N GLY A 94 0.10 9.77 7.75
CA GLY A 94 -0.40 8.96 8.85
C GLY A 94 -1.88 8.57 8.67
N LYS A 95 -2.42 7.92 9.70
CA LYS A 95 -3.82 7.51 9.79
C LYS A 95 -4.21 7.39 11.26
N VAL A 96 -5.41 7.84 11.60
CA VAL A 96 -6.04 7.51 12.89
C VAL A 96 -7.09 6.43 12.69
N VAL A 97 -7.01 5.34 13.46
CA VAL A 97 -8.12 4.39 13.62
C VAL A 97 -8.91 4.83 14.85
N VAL A 98 -10.20 5.07 14.70
CA VAL A 98 -11.05 5.66 15.75
C VAL A 98 -11.98 4.60 16.33
N ALA A 99 -12.07 4.54 17.65
CA ALA A 99 -13.15 3.86 18.37
C ALA A 99 -14.24 4.89 18.70
N THR A 100 -15.49 4.56 18.37
CA THR A 100 -16.66 5.42 18.55
C THR A 100 -17.53 5.04 19.75
N ARG A 101 -17.30 3.85 20.30
CA ARG A 101 -18.03 3.26 21.44
C ARG A 101 -17.13 2.33 22.23
N ASP A 102 -17.46 2.10 23.50
CA ASP A 102 -16.61 1.37 24.44
C ASP A 102 -16.31 -0.07 23.99
N GLU A 103 -17.23 -0.71 23.27
CA GLU A 103 -17.05 -2.08 22.78
C GLU A 103 -15.96 -2.20 21.69
N GLU A 104 -15.51 -1.09 21.10
CA GLU A 104 -14.46 -1.06 20.07
C GLU A 104 -13.05 -0.91 20.67
N LEU A 105 -12.93 -0.55 21.95
CA LEU A 105 -11.63 -0.36 22.62
C LEU A 105 -10.75 -1.62 22.60
N PRO A 106 -11.28 -2.85 22.86
CA PRO A 106 -10.46 -4.06 22.77
C PRO A 106 -9.95 -4.34 21.34
N ALA A 107 -10.71 -3.97 20.31
CA ALA A 107 -10.26 -4.10 18.93
C ALA A 107 -9.12 -3.13 18.61
N LEU A 108 -9.17 -1.92 19.17
CA LEU A 108 -8.09 -0.93 19.07
C LEU A 108 -6.81 -1.41 19.77
N ASP A 109 -6.94 -2.09 20.92
CA ASP A 109 -5.82 -2.74 21.64
C ASP A 109 -5.17 -3.83 20.79
N GLU A 110 -5.99 -4.68 20.17
CA GLU A 110 -5.49 -5.73 19.29
C GLU A 110 -4.80 -5.16 18.05
N LEU A 111 -5.31 -4.06 17.47
CA LEU A 111 -4.63 -3.37 16.36
C LEU A 111 -3.29 -2.79 16.79
N HIS A 112 -3.20 -2.22 17.99
CA HIS A 112 -1.92 -1.74 18.51
C HIS A 112 -0.92 -2.89 18.66
N ARG A 113 -1.33 -4.00 19.29
CA ARG A 113 -0.49 -5.21 19.44
C ARG A 113 -0.05 -5.79 18.10
N ARG A 114 -0.95 -5.88 17.12
CA ARG A 114 -0.62 -6.34 15.75
C ARG A 114 0.33 -5.41 15.04
N GLY A 115 0.13 -4.11 15.18
CA GLY A 115 1.02 -3.11 14.61
C GLY A 115 2.45 -3.29 15.10
N LEU A 116 2.65 -3.42 16.42
CA LEU A 116 3.96 -3.72 17.00
C LEU A 116 4.53 -5.05 16.47
N ALA A 117 3.71 -6.11 16.42
CA ALA A 117 4.13 -7.41 15.91
C ALA A 117 4.47 -7.40 14.39
N ASN A 118 3.93 -6.46 13.64
CA ASN A 118 4.23 -6.24 12.22
C ASN A 118 5.39 -5.25 12.00
N GLY A 119 6.04 -4.79 13.07
CA GLY A 119 7.17 -3.86 13.01
C GLY A 119 6.78 -2.43 12.68
N LEU A 120 5.58 -2.00 13.11
CA LEU A 120 5.21 -0.59 13.01
C LEU A 120 5.83 0.23 14.15
N ASP A 121 6.40 1.37 13.78
CA ASP A 121 7.06 2.29 14.68
C ASP A 121 6.20 3.53 14.93
N GLY A 122 6.34 4.10 16.12
CA GLY A 122 5.68 5.37 16.48
C GLY A 122 4.16 5.27 16.57
N LEU A 123 3.60 4.09 16.85
CA LEU A 123 2.17 3.96 17.16
C LEU A 123 1.83 4.73 18.43
N VAL A 124 0.80 5.57 18.36
CA VAL A 124 0.36 6.40 19.50
C VAL A 124 -1.10 6.12 19.80
N ARG A 125 -1.38 5.70 21.04
CA ARG A 125 -2.74 5.64 21.57
C ARG A 125 -3.18 7.05 21.93
N LEU A 126 -4.36 7.42 21.45
CA LEU A 126 -5.00 8.69 21.71
C LEU A 126 -6.22 8.43 22.58
N ASP A 127 -6.32 9.10 23.72
CA ASP A 127 -7.59 9.18 24.44
C ASP A 127 -8.55 10.15 23.71
N GLY A 128 -9.75 10.37 24.26
CA GLY A 128 -10.72 11.26 23.64
C GLY A 128 -10.25 12.73 23.53
N ALA A 129 -9.43 13.21 24.46
CA ALA A 129 -8.89 14.58 24.42
C ALA A 129 -7.77 14.70 23.39
N ASP A 130 -6.82 13.76 23.39
CA ASP A 130 -5.72 13.69 22.43
C ASP A 130 -6.25 13.49 21.00
N LEU A 131 -7.29 12.66 20.83
CA LEU A 131 -7.94 12.44 19.55
C LEU A 131 -8.52 13.73 18.96
N ARG A 132 -9.21 14.54 19.78
CA ARG A 132 -9.75 15.84 19.34
C ARG A 132 -8.65 16.88 19.14
N ALA A 133 -7.57 16.82 19.89
CA ALA A 133 -6.42 17.70 19.67
C ALA A 133 -5.70 17.37 18.35
N HIS A 134 -5.61 16.08 18.00
CA HIS A 134 -5.01 15.62 16.75
C HIS A 134 -5.93 15.87 15.54
N GLU A 135 -7.22 15.54 15.66
CA GLU A 135 -8.23 15.67 14.59
C GLU A 135 -9.46 16.43 15.13
N PRO A 136 -9.50 17.77 15.06
CA PRO A 136 -10.54 18.59 15.71
C PRO A 136 -11.98 18.34 15.27
N HIS A 137 -12.17 17.73 14.10
CA HIS A 137 -13.48 17.45 13.51
C HIS A 137 -13.94 15.99 13.70
N VAL A 138 -13.15 15.16 14.37
CA VAL A 138 -13.46 13.75 14.55
C VAL A 138 -14.46 13.52 15.68
N ALA A 139 -15.34 12.54 15.51
CA ALA A 139 -16.18 12.00 16.58
C ALA A 139 -15.63 10.64 17.01
N GLY A 140 -15.25 10.50 18.28
CA GLY A 140 -14.72 9.25 18.82
C GLY A 140 -14.36 9.37 20.30
N ILE A 141 -14.20 8.22 20.95
CA ILE A 141 -13.84 8.12 22.38
C ILE A 141 -12.36 7.79 22.58
N ALA A 142 -11.71 7.20 21.58
CA ALA A 142 -10.28 6.90 21.57
C ALA A 142 -9.79 6.67 20.13
N GLY A 143 -8.47 6.73 19.92
CA GLY A 143 -7.85 6.47 18.63
C GLY A 143 -6.49 5.78 18.71
N LEU A 144 -6.03 5.28 17.57
CA LEU A 144 -4.68 4.78 17.36
C LEU A 144 -4.11 5.49 16.14
N PHE A 145 -3.15 6.37 16.36
CA PHE A 145 -2.40 7.03 15.30
C PHE A 145 -1.29 6.12 14.78
N VAL A 146 -1.18 6.06 13.44
CA VAL A 146 -0.29 5.17 12.69
C VAL A 146 0.52 5.99 11.68
N PRO A 147 1.71 6.49 12.06
CA PRO A 147 2.45 7.49 11.29
C PRO A 147 2.96 6.97 9.94
N GLN A 148 3.18 5.65 9.80
CA GLN A 148 3.72 5.06 8.57
C GLN A 148 2.69 4.91 7.43
N THR A 149 1.41 5.20 7.67
CA THR A 149 0.39 5.22 6.61
C THR A 149 0.57 6.47 5.74
N GLY A 150 0.24 6.38 4.46
CA GLY A 150 0.26 7.52 3.57
C GLY A 150 -0.64 7.36 2.36
N ILE A 151 -0.45 8.24 1.39
CA ILE A 151 -1.15 8.28 0.12
C ILE A 151 -0.18 8.50 -1.04
N VAL A 152 -0.56 8.03 -2.23
CA VAL A 152 0.15 8.19 -3.51
C VAL A 152 -0.87 8.48 -4.62
N ASP A 153 -0.44 9.24 -5.63
CA ASP A 153 -1.17 9.45 -6.90
C ASP A 153 -1.07 8.21 -7.81
#